data_AF-A0A3B9HYS1-F1
#
_entry.id   AF-A0A3B9HYS1-F1
#
_cell.length_a   1.000
_cell.length_b   1.000
_cell.length_c   1.000
_cell.angle_alpha   90.00
_cell.angle_beta   90.00
_cell.angle_gamma   90.00
#
_symmetry.space_group_name_H-M   'P 1'
#
loop_
_entity.id
_entity.type
_entity.pdbx_description
1 polymer ?
#
loop_
_entity_poly.entity_id
_entity_poly.type
_entity_poly.pdbx_seq_one_letter_code
_entity_poly.pdbx_strand_id
1 'polypeptide(L)'
;MRKLIIDFEYNEASGRSSIVVDFNDDSMTNIEINEAVRSGEILDEVIKQAALIFGEDVAQQVRDGRLAAVCLDHHPELKRGDAGILINSDAVRKQEVKQ
;
A
#
# COMPACT_ATOMS: atom_id res chain seq x y z
N MET A 1 9.58 -15.84 7.72
CA MET A 1 10.12 -14.59 8.33
C MET A 1 9.36 -13.45 7.69
N ARG A 2 8.86 -12.48 8.47
CA ARG A 2 8.12 -11.35 7.92
C ARG A 2 9.08 -10.30 7.34
N LYS A 3 8.88 -9.92 6.08
CA LYS A 3 9.67 -8.91 5.37
C LYS A 3 8.74 -7.91 4.69
N LEU A 4 9.04 -6.63 4.87
CA LEU A 4 8.34 -5.52 4.24
C LEU A 4 9.38 -4.67 3.51
N ILE A 5 9.19 -4.49 2.21
CA ILE A 5 9.98 -3.57 1.39
C ILE A 5 9.04 -2.44 0.97
N ILE A 6 9.53 -1.21 1.09
CA ILE A 6 8.79 -0.02 0.71
C ILE A 6 9.64 0.81 -0.24
N ASP A 7 9.02 1.25 -1.32
CA ASP A 7 9.62 2.19 -2.27
C ASP A 7 8.64 3.32 -2.64
N PHE A 8 9.17 4.38 -3.23
CA PHE A 8 8.41 5.52 -3.72
C PHE A 8 8.36 5.47 -5.25
N GLU A 9 7.16 5.39 -5.81
CA GLU A 9 6.94 5.40 -7.25
C GLU A 9 6.34 6.74 -7.68
N TYR A 10 6.85 7.29 -8.79
CA TYR A 10 6.24 8.39 -9.50
C TYR A 10 5.80 7.93 -10.88
N ASN A 11 4.50 7.96 -11.14
CA ASN A 11 3.94 7.62 -12.43
C ASN A 11 3.91 8.87 -13.32
N GLU A 12 4.84 8.97 -14.27
CA GLU A 12 4.96 10.13 -15.16
C GLU A 12 3.71 10.38 -16.01
N ALA A 13 3.01 9.33 -16.43
CA ALA A 13 1.82 9.45 -17.28
C ALA A 13 0.62 10.08 -16.56
N SER A 14 0.48 9.81 -15.25
CA SER A 14 -0.59 10.36 -14.42
C SER A 14 -0.16 11.53 -13.55
N GLY A 15 1.15 11.76 -13.42
CA GLY A 15 1.74 12.72 -12.48
C GLY A 15 1.52 12.39 -11.01
N ARG A 16 1.12 11.15 -10.69
CA ARG A 16 0.79 10.72 -9.33
C ARG A 16 1.95 9.98 -8.69
N SER A 17 2.19 10.28 -7.42
CA SER A 17 3.10 9.51 -6.58
C SER A 17 2.35 8.47 -5.75
N SER A 18 3.02 7.36 -5.47
CA SER A 18 2.53 6.26 -4.65
C SER A 18 3.66 5.67 -3.81
N ILE A 19 3.31 5.11 -2.66
CA ILE A 19 4.18 4.17 -1.95
C ILE A 19 3.87 2.77 -2.49
N VAL A 20 4.91 2.09 -2.92
CA VAL A 20 4.88 0.71 -3.35
C VAL A 20 5.33 -0.17 -2.20
N VAL A 21 4.57 -1.21 -1.92
CA VAL A 21 4.84 -2.17 -0.84
C VAL A 21 5.01 -3.55 -1.46
N ASP A 22 6.11 -4.20 -1.11
CA ASP A 22 6.31 -5.63 -1.31
C ASP A 22 6.33 -6.28 0.06
N PHE A 23 5.30 -7.09 0.33
CA PHE A 23 5.07 -7.72 1.61
C PHE A 23 5.20 -9.23 1.45
N ASN A 24 6.12 -9.81 2.22
CA ASN A 24 6.43 -11.24 2.15
C ASN A 24 6.44 -11.85 3.55
N ASP A 25 5.73 -12.95 3.72
CA ASP A 25 5.76 -13.75 4.94
C ASP A 25 5.76 -15.25 4.59
N ASP A 26 6.89 -15.92 4.83
CA ASP A 26 7.02 -17.36 4.53
C ASP A 26 6.01 -18.26 5.28
N SER A 27 5.30 -17.73 6.28
CA SER A 27 4.28 -18.44 7.04
C SER A 27 2.87 -18.30 6.47
N MET A 28 2.69 -17.42 5.49
CA MET A 28 1.41 -17.10 4.87
C MET A 28 1.40 -17.51 3.40
N THR A 29 0.25 -17.95 2.91
CA THR A 29 0.00 -18.13 1.48
C THR A 29 -0.24 -16.77 0.81
N ASN A 30 -0.07 -16.69 -0.51
CA ASN A 30 -0.37 -15.47 -1.26
C ASN A 30 -1.83 -15.00 -1.07
N ILE A 31 -2.77 -15.92 -0.83
CA ILE A 31 -4.17 -15.57 -0.55
C ILE A 31 -4.27 -14.86 0.80
N GLU A 32 -3.63 -15.38 1.84
CA GLU A 32 -3.62 -14.78 3.17
C GLU A 32 -2.92 -13.42 3.16
N ILE A 33 -1.81 -13.28 2.42
CA ILE A 33 -1.13 -12.01 2.21
C ILE A 33 -2.07 -11.00 1.55
N ASN A 34 -2.73 -11.37 0.46
CA ASN A 34 -3.68 -10.50 -0.23
C ASN A 34 -4.84 -10.06 0.67
N GLU A 35 -5.38 -10.97 1.49
CA GLU A 35 -6.45 -10.62 2.44
C GLU A 35 -5.96 -9.71 3.56
N ALA A 36 -4.75 -9.92 4.11
CA ALA A 36 -4.14 -9.02 5.09
C ALA A 36 -3.87 -7.61 4.51
N VAL A 37 -3.51 -7.54 3.23
CA VAL A 37 -3.34 -6.28 2.50
C VAL A 37 -4.70 -5.59 2.31
N ARG A 38 -5.72 -6.32 1.83
CA ARG A 38 -7.06 -5.78 1.56
C ARG A 38 -7.80 -5.35 2.83
N SER A 39 -7.62 -6.08 3.93
CA SER A 39 -8.20 -5.76 5.22
C SER A 39 -7.54 -4.54 5.89
N GLY A 40 -6.41 -4.08 5.35
CA GLY A 40 -5.62 -3.01 5.94
C GLY A 40 -4.83 -3.45 7.17
N GLU A 41 -4.74 -4.75 7.48
CA GLU A 41 -4.01 -5.29 8.64
C GLU A 41 -2.55 -4.84 8.64
N ILE A 42 -1.94 -4.73 7.48
CA ILE A 42 -0.54 -4.30 7.35
C ILE A 42 -0.35 -2.78 7.29
N LEU A 43 -1.44 -1.98 7.26
CA LEU A 43 -1.37 -0.53 7.04
C LEU A 43 -0.55 0.18 8.12
N ASP A 44 -0.72 -0.17 9.39
CA ASP A 44 0.02 0.43 10.50
C ASP A 44 1.53 0.18 10.38
N GLU A 45 1.92 -0.97 9.85
CA GLU A 45 3.32 -1.32 9.64
C GLU A 45 3.90 -0.56 8.45
N VAL A 46 3.13 -0.43 7.36
CA VAL A 46 3.48 0.40 6.21
C VAL A 46 3.68 1.86 6.62
N ILE A 47 2.78 2.42 7.44
CA ILE A 47 2.89 3.79 7.94
C ILE A 47 4.14 3.97 8.80
N LYS A 48 4.44 3.02 9.71
CA LYS A 48 5.64 3.08 10.54
C LYS A 48 6.92 3.07 9.70
N GLN A 49 7.00 2.18 8.71
CA GLN A 49 8.17 2.09 7.85
C GLN A 49 8.29 3.31 6.92
N ALA A 50 7.18 3.85 6.42
CA ALA A 50 7.18 5.10 5.67
C ALA A 50 7.72 6.27 6.51
N ALA A 51 7.35 6.34 7.79
CA ALA A 51 7.87 7.35 8.72
C ALA A 51 9.39 7.24 8.91
N LEU A 52 9.89 6.01 9.04
CA LEU A 52 11.31 5.73 9.23
C LEU A 52 12.15 6.04 7.99
N ILE A 53 11.65 5.73 6.79
CA ILE A 53 12.42 5.82 5.54
C ILE A 53 12.26 7.20 4.88
N PHE A 54 11.03 7.72 4.81
CA PHE A 54 10.69 8.94 4.07
C PHE A 54 10.31 10.13 4.96
N GLY A 55 10.12 9.90 6.26
CA GLY A 55 9.75 10.92 7.24
C GLY A 55 8.27 10.95 7.58
N GLU A 56 7.96 11.57 8.71
CA GLU A 56 6.61 11.63 9.30
C GLU A 56 5.57 12.31 8.40
N ASP A 57 5.97 13.28 7.57
CA ASP A 57 5.05 13.94 6.65
C ASP A 57 4.48 12.96 5.62
N VAL A 58 5.35 12.12 5.03
CA VAL A 58 4.94 11.07 4.08
C VAL A 58 4.04 10.05 4.77
N ALA A 59 4.40 9.61 5.98
CA ALA A 59 3.58 8.69 6.76
C ALA A 59 2.19 9.24 7.06
N GLN A 60 2.08 10.54 7.36
CA GLN A 60 0.80 11.20 7.58
C GLN A 60 -0.03 11.28 6.29
N GLN A 61 0.60 11.55 5.15
CA GLN A 61 -0.10 11.54 3.85
C GLN A 61 -0.66 10.14 3.50
N VAL A 62 0.07 9.07 3.82
CA VAL A 62 -0.41 7.68 3.66
C VAL A 62 -1.57 7.39 4.60
N ARG A 63 -1.42 7.75 5.89
CA ARG A 63 -2.46 7.57 6.91
C ARG A 63 -3.76 8.28 6.52
N ASP A 64 -3.65 9.47 5.96
CA ASP A 64 -4.80 10.27 5.55
C ASP A 64 -5.42 9.80 4.23
N GLY A 65 -4.75 8.95 3.45
CA GLY A 65 -5.18 8.54 2.11
C GLY A 65 -4.82 9.52 0.99
N ARG A 66 -4.01 10.55 1.28
CA ARG A 66 -3.54 11.54 0.29
C ARG A 66 -2.42 10.98 -0.61
N LEU A 67 -1.60 10.10 -0.05
CA LEU A 67 -0.62 9.31 -0.79
C LEU A 67 -1.09 7.86 -0.79
N ALA A 68 -1.22 7.26 -1.98
CA ALA A 68 -1.66 5.87 -2.11
C ALA A 68 -0.55 4.94 -1.62
N ALA A 69 -0.90 3.94 -0.81
CA ALA A 69 -0.02 2.80 -0.52
C ALA A 69 -0.55 1.58 -1.27
N VAL A 70 0.29 0.98 -2.10
CA VAL A 70 -0.10 -0.05 -3.08
C VAL A 70 0.80 -1.27 -2.91
N CYS A 71 0.22 -2.43 -2.64
CA CYS A 71 0.95 -3.69 -2.58
C CYS A 71 1.02 -4.33 -3.98
N LEU A 72 2.22 -4.70 -4.45
CA LEU A 72 2.42 -5.28 -5.79
C LEU A 72 2.23 -6.79 -5.87
N ASP A 73 1.76 -7.43 -4.80
CA ASP A 73 1.87 -8.87 -4.71
C ASP A 73 1.20 -9.58 -5.89
N HIS A 74 2.01 -10.39 -6.58
CA HIS A 74 1.74 -10.86 -7.94
C HIS A 74 0.51 -11.77 -7.96
N HIS A 75 -0.60 -11.27 -8.46
CA HIS A 75 -1.75 -12.08 -8.84
C HIS A 75 -1.54 -12.62 -10.27
N PRO A 76 -1.23 -13.91 -10.49
CA PRO A 76 -1.28 -14.50 -11.83
C PRO A 76 -2.69 -14.43 -12.46
N GLU A 77 -3.74 -14.20 -11.66
CA GLU A 77 -5.14 -14.11 -12.10
C GLU A 77 -5.65 -12.68 -12.35
N LEU A 78 -4.97 -11.64 -11.85
CA LEU A 78 -5.28 -10.25 -12.17
C LEU A 78 -4.61 -9.93 -13.52
N LYS A 79 -5.35 -10.21 -14.59
CA LYS A 79 -4.97 -9.90 -15.98
C LYS A 79 -4.39 -8.49 -16.08
N ARG A 80 -3.14 -8.38 -16.55
CA ARG A 80 -2.55 -7.21 -17.26
C ARG A 80 -3.16 -5.86 -16.87
N GLY A 81 -3.03 -5.49 -15.61
CA GLY A 81 -3.35 -4.15 -15.14
C GLY A 81 -2.28 -3.74 -14.15
N ASP A 82 -1.77 -2.51 -14.29
CA ASP A 82 -0.80 -1.87 -13.39
C ASP A 82 -1.36 -1.64 -11.96
N ALA A 83 -2.41 -2.35 -11.56
CA ALA A 83 -3.16 -2.07 -10.35
C ALA A 83 -2.74 -3.06 -9.24
N GLY A 84 -1.73 -2.69 -8.46
CA GLY A 84 -1.52 -3.32 -7.17
C GLY A 84 -2.69 -3.08 -6.21
N ILE A 85 -2.68 -3.75 -5.07
CA ILE A 85 -3.77 -3.69 -4.07
C ILE A 85 -3.60 -2.43 -3.21
N LEU A 86 -4.59 -1.54 -3.23
CA LEU A 86 -4.60 -0.34 -2.38
C LEU A 86 -4.79 -0.72 -0.91
N ILE A 87 -3.80 -0.41 -0.09
CA ILE A 87 -3.72 -0.78 1.33
C ILE A 87 -4.54 0.20 2.20
N ASN A 88 -4.53 1.49 1.87
CA ASN A 88 -5.20 2.55 2.62
C ASN A 88 -6.57 2.93 2.04
N SER A 89 -7.30 1.96 1.50
CA SER A 89 -8.60 2.13 0.82
C SER A 89 -9.66 2.79 1.72
N ASP A 90 -9.74 2.41 2.99
CA ASP A 90 -10.68 3.01 3.95
C ASP A 90 -10.37 4.49 4.26
N ALA A 91 -9.11 4.90 4.21
CA ALA A 91 -8.72 6.30 4.40
C ALA A 91 -9.20 7.16 3.22
N VAL A 92 -9.05 6.64 1.99
CA VAL A 92 -9.57 7.27 0.77
C VAL A 92 -11.09 7.37 0.83
N ARG A 93 -11.78 6.30 1.24
CA ARG A 93 -13.25 6.26 1.33
C ARG A 93 -13.80 7.27 2.34
N LYS A 94 -13.10 7.51 3.46
CA LYS A 94 -13.47 8.54 4.44
C LYS A 94 -13.30 9.97 3.92
N GLN A 95 -12.43 10.21 2.94
CA GLN A 95 -12.32 11.51 2.28
C GLN A 95 -13.48 11.76 1.30
N GLU A 96 -13.92 10.75 0.56
CA GLU A 96 -15.01 10.88 -0.42
C GLU A 96 -16.38 11.16 0.22
N VAL A 97 -16.60 10.72 1.46
CA VAL A 97 -17.88 10.92 2.18
C VAL A 97 -18.02 12.34 2.76
N LYS A 98 -16.97 13.17 2.70
CA LYS A 98 -17.04 14.60 3.05
C LYS A 98 -17.37 15.44 1.81
N GLN A 99 -18.60 15.36 1.31
CA GLN A 99 -19.16 16.33 0.36
C GLN A 99 -20.41 16.99 0.95
#